data_AF-A0A1G6JQL3-F1
#
_entry.id   AF-A0A1G6JQL3-F1
#
_cell.length_a   1.000
_cell.length_b   1.000
_cell.length_c   1.000
_cell.angle_alpha   90.00
_cell.angle_beta   90.00
_cell.angle_gamma   90.00
#
_symmetry.space_group_name_H-M   'P 1'
#
loop_
_entity.id
_entity.type
_entity.pdbx_description
1 polymer ?
#
loop_
_entity_poly.entity_id
_entity_poly.type
_entity_poly.pdbx_seq_one_letter_code
_entity_poly.pdbx_strand_id
1 'polypeptide(L)' 'MDPAFALTVNDLARDEALCLRCGCRSQTYSRARLIALVGRDARLHLIGLNRELWCGDCGEPPFQGWVTAPAANGP' A
#
# COMPACT_ATOMS: atom_id res chain seq x y z
N MET A 1 3.28 -14.61 17.49
CA MET A 1 3.06 -13.29 16.87
C MET A 1 3.29 -13.46 15.38
N ASP A 2 2.32 -13.11 14.54
CA ASP A 2 2.48 -13.30 13.09
C ASP A 2 3.48 -12.26 12.55
N PRO A 3 4.53 -12.67 11.82
CA PRO A 3 5.57 -11.76 11.33
C PRO A 3 5.02 -10.71 10.34
N ALA A 4 3.87 -10.95 9.70
CA ALA A 4 3.26 -9.97 8.80
C ALA A 4 2.83 -8.68 9.51
N PHE A 5 2.59 -8.73 10.83
CA PHE A 5 2.28 -7.53 11.63
C PHE A 5 3.50 -6.64 11.90
N ALA A 6 4.72 -7.14 11.67
CA ALA A 6 5.92 -6.33 11.82
C ALA A 6 6.26 -5.53 10.55
N LEU A 7 5.69 -5.90 9.40
CA LEU A 7 6.06 -5.31 8.10
C LEU A 7 5.67 -3.84 7.99
N THR A 8 6.63 -3.04 7.55
CA THR A 8 6.51 -1.61 7.27
C THR A 8 6.65 -1.33 5.77
N VAL A 9 6.39 -0.09 5.37
CA VAL A 9 6.67 0.38 4.00
C VAL A 9 8.15 0.20 3.63
N ASN A 10 9.06 0.29 4.60
CA ASN A 10 10.48 0.13 4.35
C ASN A 10 10.86 -1.30 3.94
N ASP A 11 10.08 -2.30 4.37
CA ASP A 11 10.29 -3.71 4.06
C ASP A 11 9.86 -4.11 2.64
N LEU A 12 9.11 -3.24 1.94
CA LEU A 12 8.84 -3.42 0.52
C LEU A 12 10.14 -3.31 -0.28
N ALA A 13 10.31 -4.17 -1.28
CA ALA A 13 11.37 -4.04 -2.27
C ALA A 13 11.21 -2.73 -3.07
N ARG A 14 12.29 -2.31 -3.74
CA ARG A 14 12.32 -1.03 -4.46
C ARG A 14 11.28 -0.96 -5.58
N ASP A 15 11.05 -2.08 -6.23
CA ASP A 15 10.13 -2.28 -7.34
C ASP A 15 8.73 -2.74 -6.90
N GLU A 16 8.57 -3.14 -5.63
CA GLU A 16 7.26 -3.48 -5.09
C GLU A 16 6.36 -2.26 -4.93
N ALA A 17 5.08 -2.50 -5.16
CA ALA A 17 4.02 -1.54 -4.96
C ALA A 17 2.91 -2.15 -4.09
N LEU A 18 2.16 -1.28 -3.42
CA LEU A 18 0.98 -1.65 -2.68
C LEU A 18 -0.26 -1.28 -3.48
N CYS A 19 -1.08 -2.28 -3.82
CA CYS A 19 -2.39 -2.05 -4.39
C CYS A 19 -3.42 -1.96 -3.25
N LEU A 20 -4.14 -0.85 -3.16
CA LEU A 20 -5.17 -0.58 -2.18
C LEU A 20 -6.52 -0.45 -2.89
N ARG A 21 -7.52 -1.20 -2.41
CA ARG A 21 -8.86 -1.22 -2.99
C ARG A 21 -9.90 -0.65 -2.04
N CYS A 22 -10.69 0.29 -2.54
CA CYS A 22 -11.94 0.74 -1.92
C CYS A 22 -13.15 0.20 -2.70
N GLY A 23 -14.37 0.59 -2.30
CA GLY A 23 -15.61 0.14 -2.93
C GLY A 23 -15.73 0.56 -4.41
N CYS A 24 -15.10 1.69 -4.80
CA CYS A 24 -15.25 2.24 -6.14
C CYS A 24 -14.02 2.05 -7.07
N ARG A 25 -12.82 1.80 -6.54
CA ARG A 25 -11.58 1.66 -7.35
C ARG A 25 -10.46 0.93 -6.64
N SER A 26 -9.46 0.55 -7.44
CA SER A 26 -8.15 0.09 -6.95
C SER A 26 -7.09 1.13 -7.31
N GLN A 27 -6.18 1.42 -6.37
CA GLN A 27 -5.09 2.38 -6.54
C GLN A 27 -3.77 1.73 -6.16
N THR A 28 -2.76 1.87 -7.02
CA THR A 28 -1.44 1.31 -6.80
C THR A 28 -0.46 2.40 -6.38
N TYR A 29 0.24 2.16 -5.27
CA TYR A 29 1.20 3.08 -4.69
C TYR A 29 2.59 2.43 -4.72
N SER A 30 3.54 3.06 -5.40
CA SER A 30 4.94 2.64 -5.32
C SER A 30 5.48 2.86 -3.90
N ARG A 31 6.49 2.09 -3.50
CA ARG A 31 7.20 2.28 -2.23
C ARG A 31 7.60 3.75 -1.99
N ALA A 32 8.16 4.42 -2.99
CA ALA A 32 8.56 5.83 -2.87
C ALA A 32 7.37 6.75 -2.57
N ARG A 33 6.22 6.51 -3.21
CA ARG A 33 5.00 7.28 -2.97
C ARG A 33 4.43 6.99 -1.58
N LEU A 34 4.46 5.74 -1.12
CA LEU A 34 4.04 5.38 0.24
C LEU A 34 4.92 6.08 1.30
N ILE A 35 6.25 6.08 1.12
CA ILE A 35 7.17 6.78 2.03
C ILE A 35 6.84 8.28 2.09
N ALA A 36 6.53 8.91 0.95
CA ALA A 36 6.20 10.32 0.90
C ALA A 36 4.87 10.66 1.60
N LEU A 37 3.89 9.75 1.55
CA LEU A 37 2.57 9.96 2.15
C LEU A 37 2.55 9.60 3.64
N VAL A 38 2.97 8.38 3.99
CA VAL A 38 2.78 7.84 5.36
C VAL A 38 4.08 7.61 6.12
N GLY A 39 5.22 7.83 5.49
CA GLY A 39 6.54 7.56 6.06
C GLY A 39 6.99 6.11 5.91
N ARG A 40 8.30 5.89 6.09
CA ARG A 40 8.95 4.58 5.91
C ARG A 40 8.54 3.55 6.98
N ASP A 41 8.28 4.03 8.20
CA ASP A 41 8.00 3.19 9.38
C ASP A 41 6.50 2.86 9.50
N ALA A 42 5.68 3.29 8.54
CA ALA A 42 4.26 2.98 8.52
C ALA A 42 4.03 1.47 8.34
N ARG A 43 3.20 0.90 9.22
CA ARG A 43 2.89 -0.54 9.25
C ARG A 43 1.92 -0.90 8.13
N LEU A 44 2.27 -1.87 7.30
CA LEU A 44 1.45 -2.28 6.15
C LEU A 44 0.06 -2.79 6.56
N HIS A 45 -0.06 -3.50 7.69
CA HIS A 45 -1.35 -4.00 8.18
C HIS A 45 -2.29 -2.91 8.73
N LEU A 46 -1.78 -1.71 9.05
CA LEU A 46 -2.58 -0.56 9.50
C LEU A 46 -2.62 0.55 8.45
N ILE A 47 -1.98 0.36 7.30
CA ILE A 47 -1.72 1.46 6.37
C ILE A 47 -3.00 2.09 5.84
N GLY A 48 -4.08 1.31 5.71
CA GLY A 48 -5.41 1.79 5.30
C GLY A 48 -6.09 2.75 6.28
N LEU A 49 -5.60 2.87 7.53
CA LEU A 49 -6.10 3.86 8.49
C LEU A 49 -5.58 5.27 8.21
N ASN A 50 -4.54 5.42 7.37
CA ASN A 50 -4.02 6.73 6.99
C ASN A 50 -4.96 7.40 5.99
N ARG A 51 -5.55 8.53 6.40
CA ARG A 51 -6.51 9.29 5.59
C ARG A 51 -5.94 9.77 4.26
N GLU A 52 -4.62 9.92 4.15
CA GLU A 52 -3.94 10.28 2.92
C GLU A 52 -4.03 9.21 1.82
N LEU A 53 -4.38 7.98 2.19
CA LEU A 53 -4.57 6.85 1.27
C LEU A 53 -6.04 6.57 0.96
N TRP A 54 -6.96 7.33 1.57
CA TRP A 54 -8.38 7.17 1.32
C TRP A 54 -8.72 7.62 -0.09
N CYS A 55 -9.77 7.03 -0.65
CA CYS A 55 -10.19 7.40 -1.98
C CYS A 55 -10.69 8.85 -1.97
N GLY A 56 -10.12 9.71 -2.81
CA GLY A 56 -10.60 11.10 -2.95
C GLY A 56 -12.01 11.22 -3.56
N ASP A 57 -12.57 10.11 -4.06
CA ASP A 57 -13.86 10.07 -4.75
C ASP A 57 -14.98 9.56 -3.83
N CYS A 58 -14.86 8.35 -3.28
CA CYS A 58 -15.85 7.81 -2.34
C CYS A 58 -15.55 8.17 -0.87
N GLY A 59 -14.37 8.69 -0.54
CA GLY A 59 -13.97 9.02 0.83
C GLY A 59 -13.73 7.81 1.73
N GLU A 60 -13.82 6.59 1.21
CA GLU A 60 -13.70 5.38 2.01
C GLU A 60 -12.25 4.97 2.25
N PRO A 61 -11.95 4.35 3.41
CA PRO A 61 -10.69 3.69 3.63
C PRO A 61 -10.54 2.50 2.66
N PRO A 62 -9.31 2.16 2.25
CA PRO A 62 -9.08 0.92 1.54
C PRO A 62 -9.39 -0.27 2.45
N PHE A 63 -10.21 -1.20 1.96
CA PHE A 63 -10.66 -2.38 2.70
C PHE A 63 -9.72 -3.57 2.54
N GLN A 64 -8.95 -3.58 1.47
CA GLN A 64 -7.97 -4.63 1.15
C GLN A 64 -6.71 -4.01 0.54
N GLY A 65 -5.56 -4.56 0.94
CA GLY A 65 -4.27 -4.21 0.41
C GLY A 65 -3.46 -5.46 0.09
N TRP A 66 -2.77 -5.49 -1.04
CA TRP A 66 -1.83 -6.56 -1.37
C TRP A 66 -0.60 -6.00 -2.08
N VAL A 67 0.54 -6.65 -1.84
CA VAL A 67 1.80 -6.30 -2.51
C VAL A 67 1.76 -6.82 -3.93
N THR A 68 2.16 -5.97 -4.88
CA THR A 68 2.29 -6.31 -6.30
C THR A 68 3.74 -6.12 -6.70
N ALA A 69 4.36 -7.17 -7.23
CA ALA A 69 5.59 -7.03 -8.00
C ALA A 69 5.30 -6.22 -9.28
N PRO A 70 6.30 -5.56 -9.89
CA PRO A 70 6.12 -5.09 -11.26
C PRO A 70 5.68 -6.28 -12.12
N ALA A 71 4.80 -6.04 -13.09
CA ALA A 71 4.57 -7.05 -14.11
C ALA A 71 5.94 -7.43 -14.66
N ALA A 72 6.33 -8.69 -14.48
CA ALA A 72 7.43 -9.24 -15.26
C ALA A 72 6.98 -9.04 -16.70
N ASN A 73 7.55 -8.04 -17.37
CA ASN A 73 7.54 -8.02 -18.83
C ASN A 73 8.30 -9.30 -19.20
N GLY A 74 7.55 -10.39 -19.38
CA GLY A 74 8.06 -11.59 -19.99
C GLY A 74 8.54 -11.24 -21.39
N PRO A 75 9.64 -11.84 -21.86
CA PRO A 75 10.04 -11.71 -23.25
C PRO A 75 8.94 -12.21 -24.21
#